data_AF-A0A2D7BAP6-F1
#
_entry.id   AF-A0A2D7BAP6-F1
#
_cell.length_a   1.000
_cell.length_b   1.000
_cell.length_c   1.000
_cell.angle_alpha   90.00
_cell.angle_beta   90.00
_cell.angle_gamma   90.00
#
_symmetry.space_group_name_H-M   'P 1'
#
loop_
_entity.id
_entity.type
_entity.pdbx_description
1 polymer ?
#
loop_
_entity_poly.entity_id
_entity_poly.type
_entity_poly.pdbx_seq_one_letter_code
_entity_poly.pdbx_strand_id
1 'polypeptide(L)' 'MNRGNQWSNMPANYHNGACGFSLADAHSEIKKWLDPDTLSKTIVSNPRGPRDAAWLQIRTTDPKRPDTVWPSAP' A
#
# COMPACT_ATOMS: atom_id res chain seq x y z
N MET A 1 8.81 -23.98 3.95
CA MET A 1 8.44 -23.40 5.26
C MET A 1 6.97 -23.00 5.20
N ASN A 2 6.12 -23.71 5.95
CA ASN A 2 4.68 -23.47 6.07
C ASN A 2 4.45 -22.17 6.87
N ARG A 3 4.16 -21.05 6.21
CA ARG A 3 3.79 -19.77 6.85
C ARG A 3 2.34 -19.44 6.56
N GLY A 4 1.41 -20.26 7.06
CA GLY A 4 -0.03 -20.19 6.77
C GLY A 4 -0.75 -18.89 7.15
N ASN A 5 -0.09 -17.96 7.85
CA ASN A 5 -0.70 -16.71 8.33
C ASN A 5 0.21 -15.47 8.20
N GLN A 6 1.25 -15.52 7.37
CA GLN A 6 2.09 -14.33 7.13
C GLN A 6 1.99 -13.93 5.67
N TRP A 7 1.87 -12.62 5.43
CA TRP A 7 2.03 -12.04 4.11
C TRP A 7 3.38 -12.50 3.55
N SER A 8 3.35 -13.46 2.61
CA SER A 8 4.59 -14.10 2.13
C SER A 8 5.47 -13.11 1.36
N ASN A 9 4.85 -12.11 0.75
CA ASN A 9 5.51 -11.08 -0.04
C ASN A 9 5.11 -9.70 0.49
N MET A 10 6.13 -8.94 0.88
CA MET A 10 6.00 -7.51 1.18
C MET A 10 5.74 -6.73 -0.12
N PRO A 11 5.16 -5.51 -0.03
CA PRO A 11 4.73 -4.74 -1.20
C PRO A 11 5.89 -4.36 -2.12
N ALA A 12 6.24 -5.25 -3.06
CA ALA A 12 7.11 -5.03 -4.23
C ALA A 12 8.39 -4.20 -3.99
N ASN A 13 8.88 -4.05 -2.76
CA ASN A 13 9.92 -3.11 -2.39
C ASN A 13 11.29 -3.45 -3.00
N TYR A 14 11.45 -4.67 -3.49
CA TYR A 14 12.58 -5.11 -4.30
C TYR A 14 12.64 -4.41 -5.68
N HIS A 15 11.54 -3.83 -6.17
CA HIS A 15 11.50 -2.99 -7.39
C HIS A 15 11.93 -1.55 -7.08
N ASN A 16 13.12 -1.38 -6.53
CA ASN A 16 13.67 -0.07 -6.14
C ASN A 16 12.76 0.69 -5.15
N GLY A 17 12.12 -0.01 -4.21
CA GLY A 17 11.19 0.60 -3.25
C GLY A 17 9.92 1.15 -3.90
N ALA A 18 9.42 0.55 -4.98
CA ALA A 18 8.21 0.98 -5.66
C ALA A 18 7.24 -0.17 -5.95
N CYS A 19 5.98 0.16 -6.19
CA CYS A 19 4.97 -0.77 -6.69
C CYS A 19 4.08 -0.08 -7.73
N GLY A 20 3.66 -0.83 -8.75
CA GLY A 20 2.65 -0.42 -9.72
C GLY A 20 1.27 -0.93 -9.32
N PHE A 21 0.27 -0.08 -9.44
CA PHE A 21 -1.14 -0.35 -9.18
C PHE A 21 -1.92 -0.16 -10.48
N SER A 22 -2.88 -1.05 -10.72
CA SER A 22 -3.86 -0.93 -11.80
C SER A 22 -5.25 -0.89 -11.17
N LEU A 23 -6.07 0.06 -11.61
CA LEU A 23 -7.40 0.34 -11.06
C LEU A 23 -8.49 -0.15 -12.02
N ALA A 24 -9.70 -0.36 -11.48
CA ALA A 24 -10.81 -0.96 -12.23
C ALA A 24 -11.34 -0.09 -13.38
N ASP A 25 -11.05 1.22 -13.36
CA ASP A 25 -11.37 2.19 -14.41
C ASP A 25 -10.29 2.30 -15.49
N ALA A 26 -9.38 1.32 -15.54
CA ALA A 26 -8.22 1.24 -16.42
C ALA A 26 -7.10 2.28 -16.14
N HIS A 27 -7.17 3.06 -15.06
CA HIS A 27 -6.03 3.87 -14.64
C HIS A 27 -4.92 3.00 -14.02
N SER A 28 -3.71 3.54 -14.01
CA SER A 28 -2.58 2.91 -13.33
C SER A 28 -1.69 3.96 -12.66
N GLU A 29 -1.12 3.59 -11.54
CA GLU A 29 -0.30 4.47 -10.71
C GLU A 29 0.96 3.77 -10.24
N ILE A 30 2.03 4.53 -10.05
CA ILE A 30 3.27 4.03 -9.45
C ILE A 30 3.49 4.74 -8.13
N LYS A 31 3.68 3.96 -7.07
CA LYS A 31 3.97 4.46 -5.74
C LYS A 31 5.39 4.10 -5.33
N LYS A 32 6.19 5.10 -4.99
CA LYS A 32 7.42 4.94 -4.21
C LYS A 32 7.07 4.86 -2.73
N TRP A 33 7.57 3.82 -2.08
CA TRP A 33 7.39 3.57 -0.65
C TRP A 33 8.27 4.50 0.17
N LEU A 34 7.71 4.95 1.29
CA LEU A 34 8.36 5.93 2.17
C LEU A 34 8.60 5.36 3.56
N ASP A 35 7.80 4.40 4.00
CA ASP A 35 7.87 3.85 5.34
C ASP A 35 8.95 2.76 5.44
N PRO A 36 9.83 2.81 6.47
CA PRO A 36 10.91 1.84 6.63
C PRO A 36 10.43 0.39 6.69
N ASP A 37 9.29 0.15 7.34
CA ASP A 37 8.71 -1.19 7.45
C ASP A 37 8.21 -1.71 6.10
N THR A 38 7.69 -0.83 5.24
CA THR A 38 7.35 -1.14 3.85
C THR A 38 8.59 -1.45 3.02
N LEU A 39 9.69 -0.73 3.28
CA LEU A 39 10.99 -0.90 2.62
C LEU A 39 11.85 -2.03 3.22
N SER A 40 11.35 -2.72 4.25
CA SER A 40 12.10 -3.76 4.94
C SER A 40 12.40 -4.96 4.04
N LYS A 41 13.65 -5.44 4.07
CA LYS A 41 14.08 -6.65 3.35
C LYS A 41 13.55 -7.94 3.98
N THR A 42 13.04 -7.85 5.21
CA THR A 42 12.48 -8.97 5.97
C THR A 42 11.05 -8.63 6.40
N ILE A 43 10.24 -9.67 6.64
CA ILE A 43 8.88 -9.47 7.15
C ILE A 43 8.97 -8.89 8.56
N VAL A 44 8.39 -7.71 8.74
CA VAL A 44 8.21 -7.08 10.06
C VAL A 44 6.97 -7.69 10.71
N SER A 45 7.05 -8.10 11.97
CA SER A 45 5.96 -8.80 12.67
C SER A 45 4.76 -7.91 13.00
N ASN A 46 4.94 -6.59 13.05
CA ASN A 46 3.88 -5.61 13.27
C ASN A 46 4.21 -4.30 12.51
N PRO A 47 4.12 -4.31 11.17
CA PRO A 47 4.58 -3.21 10.34
C PRO A 47 3.73 -1.96 10.54
N ARG A 48 4.38 -0.80 10.62
CA ARG A 48 3.74 0.51 10.67
C ARG A 48 3.96 1.23 9.35
N GLY A 49 2.85 1.64 8.72
CA GLY A 49 2.87 2.35 7.44
C GLY A 49 2.04 3.63 7.46
N PRO A 50 2.35 4.63 8.29
CA PRO A 50 1.51 5.83 8.43
C PRO A 50 1.36 6.62 7.12
N ARG A 51 2.30 6.51 6.16
CA ARG A 51 2.25 7.20 4.87
C ARG A 51 1.81 6.26 3.76
N ASP A 52 2.38 5.07 3.71
CA ASP A 52 2.14 4.12 2.61
C ASP A 52 0.78 3.43 2.74
N ALA A 53 0.35 3.09 3.97
CA ALA A 53 -0.97 2.50 4.18
C ALA A 53 -2.10 3.53 3.98
N ALA A 54 -1.89 4.78 4.43
CA ALA A 54 -2.85 5.86 4.20
C ALA A 54 -2.99 6.16 2.70
N TRP A 55 -1.87 6.22 1.97
CA TRP A 55 -1.88 6.40 0.51
C TRP A 55 -2.68 5.31 -0.20
N LEU A 56 -2.46 4.05 0.17
CA LEU A 56 -3.22 2.91 -0.36
C LEU A 56 -4.70 3.06 -0.05
N GLN A 57 -5.06 3.29 1.20
CA GLN A 57 -6.46 3.43 1.62
C GLN A 57 -7.19 4.51 0.81
N ILE A 58 -6.59 5.69 0.64
CA ILE A 58 -7.19 6.80 -0.11
C ILE A 58 -7.40 6.45 -1.59
N ARG A 59 -6.58 5.57 -2.19
CA ARG A 59 -6.58 5.29 -3.63
C ARG A 59 -7.26 3.97 -4.01
N THR A 60 -7.36 3.03 -3.08
CA THR A 60 -7.84 1.66 -3.36
C THR A 60 -9.05 1.28 -2.52
N THR A 61 -9.65 2.22 -1.78
CA THR A 61 -10.88 1.97 -1.02
C THR A 61 -11.92 3.03 -1.33
N ASP A 62 -13.18 2.62 -1.27
CA ASP A 62 -14.31 3.54 -1.27
C ASP A 62 -14.44 4.17 0.14
N PRO A 63 -14.81 5.45 0.27
CA PRO A 63 -14.80 6.11 1.54
C PRO A 63 -15.98 5.56 2.31
N LYS A 64 -15.77 5.28 3.59
CA LYS A 64 -16.84 4.77 4.46
C LYS A 64 -18.10 5.66 4.43
N ARG A 65 -17.95 6.95 4.11
CA ARG A 65 -19.06 7.85 3.87
C ARG A 65 -19.12 8.29 2.40
N PRO A 66 -20.24 8.05 1.70
CA PRO A 66 -20.38 8.34 0.27
C PRO A 66 -20.45 9.84 -0.06
N ASP A 67 -20.56 10.72 0.95
CA ASP A 67 -20.54 12.18 0.82
C ASP A 67 -19.12 12.77 0.86
N THR A 68 -18.10 11.94 1.05
CA THR A 68 -16.72 12.40 1.07
C THR A 68 -16.27 12.71 -0.36
N VAL A 69 -15.93 13.96 -0.65
CA VAL A 69 -15.38 14.35 -1.96
C VAL A 69 -14.02 13.69 -2.15
N TRP A 70 -13.86 12.97 -3.26
CA TRP A 70 -12.58 12.37 -3.64
C TRP A 70 -11.77 13.26 -4.58
N PRO A 71 -10.44 13.35 -4.41
CA PRO A 71 -9.66 12.81 -3.29
C PRO A 71 -9.94 13.59 -1.99
N SER A 72 -9.90 12.93 -0.83
CA SER A 72 -9.90 13.65 0.45
C SER A 72 -8.69 14.57 0.46
N ALA A 73 -8.90 15.88 0.67
CA ALA A 73 -7.84 16.89 0.70
C ALA A 73 -6.67 16.47 1.64
N PRO A 74 -5.43 16.89 1.34
CA PRO A 74 -4.24 16.50 2.10
C PRO A 74 -4.31 16.86 3.59
#